data_AF-A0A964T2T2-F1
#
_entry.id   AF-A0A964T2T2-F1
#
_cell.length_a   1.000
_cell.length_b   1.000
_cell.length_c   1.000
_cell.angle_alpha   90.00
_cell.angle_beta   90.00
_cell.angle_gamma   90.00
#
_symmetry.space_group_name_H-M   'P 1'
#
loop_
_entity.id
_entity.type
_entity.pdbx_description
1 polymer ?
#
loop_
_entity_poly.entity_id
_entity_poly.type
_entity_poly.pdbx_seq_one_letter_code
_entity_poly.pdbx_strand_id
1 'polypeptide(L)'
;MKRGRKSSAELAVITPLSAARPSPPGGLTNQQAAVWREVVQRLPADWFPRETHKLLAEYCRAATRAAFIGAEIDRYEPEWIKAEGGIDRLAKLTATLDRHVRMMTALARALRITNQSRLRPETAARRAEEMGADYRPPWLPE
;
A
#
# COMPACT_ATOMS: atom_id res chain seq x y z
N MET A 1 0.72 -32.37 40.88
CA MET A 1 0.12 -32.32 39.53
C MET A 1 1.15 -31.77 38.54
N LYS A 2 1.78 -32.63 37.73
CA LYS A 2 2.74 -32.25 36.68
C LYS A 2 1.96 -31.94 35.39
N ARG A 3 2.04 -30.70 34.88
CA ARG A 3 1.61 -30.36 33.51
C ARG A 3 2.47 -31.14 32.52
N GLY A 4 1.87 -32.14 31.85
CA GLY A 4 2.54 -32.84 30.76
C GLY A 4 2.94 -31.86 29.66
N ARG A 5 4.15 -32.03 29.11
CA ARG A 5 4.61 -31.28 27.94
C ARG A 5 3.72 -31.70 26.76
N LYS A 6 2.97 -30.75 26.17
CA LYS A 6 2.18 -31.03 24.97
C LYS A 6 3.08 -31.63 23.89
N SER A 7 2.64 -32.73 23.30
CA SER A 7 3.36 -33.47 22.26
C SER A 7 3.67 -32.55 21.08
N SER A 8 4.90 -32.63 20.54
CA SER A 8 5.34 -31.81 19.40
C SER A 8 4.47 -31.97 18.14
N ALA A 9 3.65 -33.03 18.09
CA ALA A 9 2.70 -33.27 17.02
C ALA A 9 1.55 -32.24 16.96
N GLU A 10 1.18 -31.58 18.07
CA GLU A 10 0.18 -30.50 18.07
C GLU A 10 0.71 -29.20 17.43
N LEU A 11 2.02 -29.06 17.25
CA LEU A 11 2.65 -27.90 16.60
C LEU A 11 2.79 -28.06 15.07
N ALA A 12 2.42 -29.21 14.50
CA ALA A 12 2.76 -29.56 13.12
C ALA A 12 1.60 -29.47 12.11
N VAL A 13 0.40 -29.03 12.52
CA VAL A 13 -0.73 -28.85 11.59
C VAL A 13 -0.86 -27.37 11.22
N ILE A 14 0.08 -26.88 10.43
CA ILE A 14 -0.15 -25.66 9.65
C ILE A 14 -0.99 -26.10 8.45
N THR A 15 -2.31 -26.08 8.59
CA THR A 15 -3.20 -26.20 7.42
C THR A 15 -2.95 -24.95 6.57
N PRO A 16 -2.36 -25.05 5.36
CA PRO A 16 -2.26 -23.89 4.51
C PRO A 16 -3.69 -23.50 4.12
N LEU A 17 -4.17 -22.39 4.67
CA LEU A 17 -5.40 -21.78 4.18
C LEU A 17 -5.07 -21.29 2.77
N SER A 18 -5.31 -22.13 1.76
CA SER A 18 -5.33 -21.72 0.36
C SER A 18 -6.53 -20.80 0.15
N ALA A 19 -6.48 -19.59 0.71
CA ALA A 19 -7.43 -18.56 0.41
C ALA A 19 -7.23 -18.19 -1.07
N ALA A 20 -8.24 -18.41 -1.89
CA ALA A 20 -8.21 -17.96 -3.28
C ALA A 20 -8.07 -16.43 -3.29
N ARG A 21 -7.06 -15.91 -3.98
CA ARG A 21 -6.88 -14.46 -4.12
C ARG A 21 -8.09 -13.84 -4.82
N PRO A 22 -8.61 -12.70 -4.35
CA PRO A 22 -9.81 -12.11 -4.93
C PRO A 22 -9.56 -11.64 -6.37
N SER A 23 -10.46 -12.01 -7.26
CA SER A 23 -10.45 -11.54 -8.66
C SER A 23 -10.95 -10.09 -8.76
N PRO A 24 -10.47 -9.31 -9.74
CA PRO A 24 -10.93 -7.93 -9.95
C PRO A 24 -12.44 -7.91 -10.27
N PRO A 25 -13.21 -6.96 -9.71
CA PRO A 25 -14.62 -6.78 -10.07
C PRO A 25 -14.79 -6.44 -11.56
N GLY A 26 -15.85 -6.96 -12.20
CA GLY A 26 -16.08 -6.81 -13.64
C GLY A 26 -16.28 -5.37 -14.14
N GLY A 27 -16.51 -4.40 -13.25
CA GLY A 27 -16.64 -2.98 -13.59
C GLY A 27 -15.32 -2.20 -13.64
N LEU A 28 -14.17 -2.88 -13.55
CA LEU A 28 -12.85 -2.27 -13.70
C LEU A 28 -12.36 -2.37 -15.14
N THR A 29 -11.68 -1.32 -15.62
CA THR A 29 -10.97 -1.38 -16.90
C THR A 29 -9.77 -2.33 -16.82
N ASN A 30 -9.21 -2.76 -17.96
CA ASN A 30 -8.03 -3.63 -17.99
C ASN A 30 -6.85 -3.08 -17.18
N GLN A 31 -6.60 -1.77 -17.25
CA GLN A 31 -5.55 -1.11 -16.50
C GLN A 31 -5.84 -1.12 -14.99
N GLN A 32 -7.08 -0.85 -14.58
CA GLN A 32 -7.49 -0.91 -13.18
C GLN A 32 -7.42 -2.33 -12.62
N ALA A 33 -7.83 -3.33 -13.42
CA ALA A 33 -7.73 -4.74 -13.07
C ALA A 33 -6.27 -5.23 -12.99
N ALA A 34 -5.34 -4.63 -13.73
CA ALA A 34 -3.91 -4.89 -13.59
C ALA A 34 -3.40 -4.40 -12.23
N VAL A 35 -3.72 -3.15 -11.85
CA VAL A 35 -3.38 -2.58 -10.53
C VAL A 35 -3.96 -3.44 -9.40
N TRP A 36 -5.22 -3.87 -9.53
CA TRP A 36 -5.85 -4.77 -8.57
C TRP A 36 -5.02 -6.04 -8.36
N ARG A 37 -4.65 -6.72 -9.44
CA ARG A 37 -3.89 -7.97 -9.39
C ARG A 37 -2.51 -7.75 -8.78
N GLU A 38 -1.82 -6.67 -9.15
CA GLU A 38 -0.51 -6.32 -8.60
C GLU A 38 -0.57 -6.12 -7.08
N VAL A 39 -1.57 -5.36 -6.59
CA VAL A 39 -1.75 -5.12 -5.15
C VAL A 39 -2.10 -6.42 -4.41
N VAL A 40 -3.05 -7.19 -4.94
CA VAL A 40 -3.49 -8.45 -4.32
C VAL A 40 -2.36 -9.48 -4.29
N GLN A 41 -1.49 -9.53 -5.30
CA GLN A 41 -0.38 -10.49 -5.37
C GLN A 41 0.72 -10.20 -4.35
N ARG A 42 0.91 -8.94 -3.93
CA ARG A 42 1.98 -8.53 -3.00
C ARG A 42 1.71 -8.82 -1.53
N LEU A 43 0.48 -9.20 -1.18
CA LEU A 43 0.04 -9.36 0.21
C LEU A 43 -0.45 -10.81 0.46
N PRO A 44 -0.61 -11.23 1.72
CA PRO A 44 -1.23 -12.52 2.06
C PRO A 44 -2.61 -12.69 1.41
N ALA A 45 -3.00 -13.93 1.09
CA ALA A 45 -4.22 -14.18 0.32
C ALA A 45 -5.52 -13.85 1.08
N ASP A 46 -5.45 -13.82 2.41
CA ASP A 46 -6.51 -13.44 3.34
C ASP A 46 -6.53 -11.93 3.69
N TRP A 47 -5.57 -11.15 3.15
CA TRP A 47 -5.42 -9.72 3.47
C TRP A 47 -6.64 -8.87 3.08
N PHE A 48 -7.36 -9.27 2.03
CA PHE A 48 -8.47 -8.51 1.44
C PHE A 48 -9.81 -9.22 1.65
N PRO A 49 -10.43 -9.08 2.82
CA PRO A 49 -11.76 -9.65 3.06
C PRO A 49 -12.79 -8.91 2.19
N ARG A 50 -13.92 -9.57 1.91
CA ARG A 50 -14.87 -9.16 0.85
C ARG A 50 -15.40 -7.74 1.01
N GLU A 51 -15.58 -7.28 2.24
CA GLU A 51 -16.01 -5.93 2.60
C GLU A 51 -15.04 -4.84 2.12
N THR A 52 -13.75 -5.15 1.97
CA THR A 52 -12.72 -4.20 1.49
C THR A 52 -12.65 -4.11 -0.04
N HIS A 53 -13.34 -4.99 -0.78
CA HIS A 53 -13.20 -5.07 -2.24
C HIS A 53 -13.64 -3.79 -2.96
N LYS A 54 -14.70 -3.13 -2.49
CA LYS A 54 -15.13 -1.84 -3.04
C LYS A 54 -14.07 -0.76 -2.82
N LEU A 55 -13.44 -0.76 -1.66
CA LEU A 55 -12.39 0.18 -1.30
C LEU A 55 -11.12 -0.04 -2.16
N LEU A 56 -10.75 -1.29 -2.39
CA LEU A 56 -9.64 -1.65 -3.28
C LEU A 56 -9.96 -1.28 -4.74
N ALA A 57 -11.21 -1.43 -5.18
CA ALA A 57 -11.62 -1.02 -6.53
C ALA A 57 -11.47 0.50 -6.71
N GLU A 58 -11.89 1.29 -5.71
CA GLU A 58 -11.69 2.75 -5.73
C GLU A 58 -10.22 3.14 -5.66
N TYR A 59 -9.38 2.39 -4.93
CA TYR A 59 -7.94 2.61 -4.95
C TYR A 59 -7.37 2.42 -6.35
N CYS A 60 -7.77 1.36 -7.06
CA CYS A 60 -7.35 1.10 -8.43
C CYS A 60 -7.81 2.21 -9.39
N ARG A 61 -9.04 2.72 -9.23
CA ARG A 61 -9.54 3.88 -10.00
C ARG A 61 -8.74 5.16 -9.69
N ALA A 62 -8.42 5.41 -8.42
CA ALA A 62 -7.62 6.56 -8.01
C ALA A 62 -6.20 6.50 -8.59
N ALA A 63 -5.55 5.33 -8.49
CA ALA A 63 -4.18 5.11 -8.96
C ALA A 63 -4.07 5.27 -10.49
N THR A 64 -4.99 4.67 -11.25
CA THR A 64 -5.00 4.80 -12.72
C THR A 64 -5.30 6.23 -13.19
N ARG A 65 -6.21 6.95 -12.52
CA ARG A 65 -6.47 8.38 -12.81
C ARG A 65 -5.26 9.26 -12.49
N ALA A 66 -4.60 9.03 -11.36
CA ALA A 66 -3.39 9.76 -10.99
C ALA A 66 -2.27 9.52 -12.02
N ALA A 67 -2.06 8.29 -12.45
CA ALA A 67 -1.09 7.95 -13.49
C ALA A 67 -1.40 8.64 -14.83
N PHE A 68 -2.67 8.64 -15.24
CA PHE A 68 -3.10 9.34 -16.46
C PHE A 68 -2.82 10.84 -16.38
N ILE A 69 -3.28 11.51 -15.31
CA ILE A 69 -3.11 12.97 -15.17
C ILE A 69 -1.62 13.33 -15.02
N GLY A 70 -0.84 12.51 -14.31
CA GLY A 70 0.62 12.66 -14.23
C GLY A 70 1.26 12.63 -15.61
N ALA A 71 0.92 11.65 -16.45
CA ALA A 71 1.43 11.58 -17.82
C ALA A 71 0.99 12.75 -18.71
N GLU A 72 -0.16 13.39 -18.44
CA GLU A 72 -0.55 14.62 -19.13
C GLU A 72 0.26 15.84 -18.65
N ILE A 73 0.63 15.88 -17.37
CA ILE A 73 1.51 16.92 -16.81
C ILE A 73 2.94 16.74 -17.34
N ASP A 74 3.44 15.51 -17.42
CA ASP A 74 4.78 15.22 -17.94
C ASP A 74 4.93 15.56 -19.43
N ARG A 75 3.81 15.49 -20.17
CA ARG A 75 3.72 15.93 -21.58
C ARG A 75 3.47 17.42 -21.73
N TYR A 76 3.34 18.17 -20.63
CA TYR A 76 3.06 19.60 -20.66
C TYR A 76 4.33 20.38 -20.97
N GLU A 77 4.38 21.02 -22.14
CA GLU A 77 5.56 21.80 -22.56
C GLU A 77 5.58 23.20 -21.94
N PRO A 78 6.75 23.70 -21.48
CA PRO A 78 6.88 25.04 -20.90
C PRO A 78 6.38 26.16 -21.81
N GLU A 79 6.52 26.03 -23.13
CA GLU A 79 6.07 26.98 -24.13
C GLU A 79 4.56 27.21 -24.05
N TRP A 80 3.79 26.19 -23.67
CA TRP A 80 2.33 26.29 -23.56
C TRP A 80 1.89 27.21 -22.42
N ILE A 81 2.75 27.50 -21.44
CA ILE A 81 2.45 28.48 -20.38
C ILE A 81 2.21 29.87 -20.98
N LYS A 82 2.89 30.21 -22.08
CA LYS A 82 2.80 31.52 -22.75
C LYS A 82 1.54 31.64 -23.61
N ALA A 83 0.91 30.52 -23.99
CA ALA A 83 -0.34 30.53 -24.71
C ALA A 83 -1.51 30.95 -23.79
N GLU A 84 -2.55 31.52 -24.38
CA GLU A 84 -3.74 31.95 -23.63
C GLU A 84 -4.34 30.78 -22.84
N GLY A 85 -4.53 30.96 -21.53
CA GLY A 85 -5.07 29.94 -20.62
C GLY A 85 -4.13 28.77 -20.33
N GLY A 86 -2.88 28.81 -20.78
CA GLY A 86 -1.88 27.75 -20.54
C GLY A 86 -1.63 27.50 -19.06
N ILE A 87 -1.28 28.56 -18.32
CA ILE A 87 -1.04 28.47 -16.88
C ILE A 87 -2.25 27.92 -16.11
N ASP A 88 -3.47 28.31 -16.50
CA ASP A 88 -4.71 27.83 -15.87
C ASP A 88 -4.97 26.35 -16.17
N ARG A 89 -4.62 25.88 -17.37
CA ARG A 89 -4.71 24.46 -17.73
C ARG A 89 -3.75 23.63 -16.88
N LEU A 90 -2.50 24.06 -16.75
CA LEU A 90 -1.51 23.40 -15.91
C LEU A 90 -1.96 23.39 -14.44
N ALA A 91 -2.44 24.52 -13.92
CA ALA A 91 -2.97 24.62 -12.56
C ALA A 91 -4.13 23.64 -12.32
N LYS A 92 -5.06 23.51 -13.28
CA LYS A 92 -6.18 22.54 -13.20
C LYS A 92 -5.71 21.10 -13.21
N LEU A 93 -4.73 20.75 -14.04
CA LEU A 93 -4.16 19.40 -14.10
C LEU A 93 -3.50 19.04 -12.76
N THR A 94 -2.60 19.90 -12.27
CA THR A 94 -1.89 19.69 -11.00
C THR A 94 -2.85 19.62 -9.81
N ALA A 95 -3.86 20.49 -9.76
CA ALA A 95 -4.89 20.44 -8.71
C ALA A 95 -5.73 19.15 -8.77
N THR A 96 -5.99 18.63 -9.97
CA THR A 96 -6.72 17.36 -10.15
C THR A 96 -5.85 16.17 -9.74
N LEU A 97 -4.57 16.18 -10.08
CA LEU A 97 -3.61 15.17 -9.64
C LEU A 97 -3.53 15.11 -8.11
N ASP A 98 -3.36 16.26 -7.44
CA ASP A 98 -3.29 16.35 -5.97
C ASP A 98 -4.52 15.72 -5.30
N ARG A 99 -5.73 15.99 -5.79
CA ARG A 99 -6.96 15.36 -5.29
C ARG A 99 -6.92 13.83 -5.41
N HIS A 100 -6.45 13.29 -6.54
CA HIS A 100 -6.36 11.85 -6.73
C HIS A 100 -5.26 11.20 -5.89
N VAL A 101 -4.12 11.86 -5.72
CA VAL A 101 -3.02 11.37 -4.85
C VAL A 101 -3.46 11.34 -3.39
N ARG A 102 -4.19 12.36 -2.91
CA ARG A 102 -4.78 12.37 -1.56
C ARG A 102 -5.79 11.26 -1.35
N MET A 103 -6.70 11.05 -2.32
CA MET A 103 -7.67 9.96 -2.29
C MET A 103 -6.96 8.60 -2.27
N MET A 104 -5.99 8.39 -3.15
CA MET A 104 -5.18 7.17 -3.21
C MET A 104 -4.49 6.91 -1.87
N THR A 105 -3.91 7.93 -1.24
CA THR A 105 -3.26 7.83 0.07
C THR A 105 -4.24 7.50 1.19
N ALA A 106 -5.44 8.09 1.19
CA ALA A 106 -6.48 7.78 2.17
C ALA A 106 -6.96 6.32 2.04
N LEU A 107 -7.22 5.86 0.82
CA LEU A 107 -7.63 4.49 0.53
C LEU A 107 -6.53 3.49 0.88
N ALA A 108 -5.27 3.79 0.55
CA ALA A 108 -4.12 2.94 0.87
C ALA A 108 -3.95 2.76 2.39
N ARG A 109 -4.14 3.82 3.17
CA ARG A 109 -4.12 3.74 4.64
C ARG A 109 -5.28 2.92 5.19
N ALA A 110 -6.48 3.08 4.63
CA ALA A 110 -7.66 2.33 5.05
C ALA A 110 -7.55 0.82 4.71
N LEU A 111 -6.94 0.48 3.57
CA LEU A 111 -6.59 -0.89 3.17
C LEU A 111 -5.33 -1.43 3.88
N ARG A 112 -4.62 -0.57 4.62
CA ARG A 112 -3.34 -0.86 5.31
C ARG A 112 -2.23 -1.37 4.40
N ILE A 113 -2.25 -1.04 3.11
CA ILE A 113 -1.24 -1.48 2.13
C ILE A 113 0.04 -0.62 2.15
N THR A 114 0.02 0.48 2.91
CA THR A 114 1.21 1.32 3.19
C THR A 114 2.01 0.71 4.34
N ASN A 115 3.34 0.65 4.24
CA ASN A 115 4.19 0.33 5.39
C ASN A 115 4.09 1.44 6.45
N GLN A 116 3.18 1.29 7.42
CA GLN A 116 3.03 2.24 8.52
C GLN A 116 3.99 1.88 9.66
N SER A 117 5.29 1.90 9.40
CA SER A 117 6.28 1.71 10.46
C SER A 117 6.35 2.97 11.33
N ARG A 118 5.59 2.98 12.43
CA ARG A 118 5.91 3.86 13.56
C ARG A 118 6.76 3.06 14.51
N LEU A 119 8.08 3.27 14.47
CA LEU A 119 8.94 2.95 15.61
C LEU A 119 8.41 3.78 16.79
N ARG A 120 7.57 3.16 17.62
CA ARG A 120 7.20 3.74 18.91
C ARG A 120 8.39 3.54 19.86
N PRO A 121 8.67 4.47 20.78
CA PRO A 121 9.73 4.30 21.78
C PRO A 121 9.63 2.94 22.48
N GLU A 122 8.42 2.50 22.81
CA GLU A 122 8.18 1.19 23.43
C GLU A 122 8.62 0.00 22.54
N THR A 123 8.47 0.12 21.22
CA THR A 123 8.84 -0.93 20.24
C THR A 123 10.33 -0.90 19.92
N ALA A 124 10.95 0.28 19.97
CA ALA A 124 12.39 0.45 19.84
C ALA A 124 13.14 -0.08 21.06
N ALA A 125 12.63 0.19 22.28
CA ALA A 125 13.18 -0.34 23.52
C ALA A 125 13.10 -1.88 23.56
N ARG A 126 11.95 -2.47 23.21
CA ARG A 126 11.81 -3.94 23.12
C ARG A 126 12.76 -4.57 22.10
N ARG A 127 12.96 -3.93 20.93
CA ARG A 127 13.95 -4.40 19.95
C ARG A 127 15.39 -4.26 20.46
N ALA A 128 15.70 -3.22 21.22
CA ALA A 128 17.01 -3.07 21.84
C ALA A 128 17.26 -4.13 22.93
N GLU A 129 16.24 -4.47 23.73
CA GLU A 129 16.29 -5.58 24.69
C GLU A 129 16.46 -6.94 24.00
N GLU A 130 15.75 -7.19 22.89
CA GLU A 130 15.86 -8.43 22.09
C GLU A 130 17.23 -8.59 21.42
N MET A 131 17.89 -7.50 21.03
CA MET A 131 19.19 -7.52 20.35
C MET A 131 20.39 -7.65 21.32
N GLY A 132 20.13 -7.63 22.63
CA GLY A 132 21.12 -7.87 23.68
C GLY A 132 22.12 -6.73 23.89
N ALA A 133 22.93 -6.84 24.96
CA ALA A 133 23.89 -5.83 25.38
C ALA A 133 25.03 -5.57 24.38
N ASP A 134 25.26 -6.48 23.43
CA ASP A 134 26.28 -6.38 22.39
C ASP A 134 25.80 -5.64 21.12
N TYR A 135 24.54 -5.22 21.07
CA TYR A 135 24.03 -4.44 19.94
C TYR A 135 24.58 -3.00 19.96
N ARG A 136 25.47 -2.69 19.01
CA ARG A 136 25.95 -1.32 18.75
C ARG A 136 25.07 -0.66 17.67
N PRO A 137 24.34 0.41 17.99
CA PRO A 137 23.54 1.12 17.00
C PRO A 137 24.38 1.72 15.86
N PRO A 138 23.91 1.68 14.61
CA PRO A 138 24.67 2.05 13.42
C PRO A 138 24.95 3.56 13.24
N TRP A 139 24.45 4.41 14.14
CA TRP A 139 24.66 5.87 14.11
C TRP A 139 25.69 6.35 15.15
N LEU A 140 26.29 5.45 15.91
CA LEU A 140 27.42 5.79 16.77
C LEU A 140 28.72 5.73 15.95
N PRO A 141 29.60 6.75 16.03
CA PRO A 141 30.93 6.66 15.44
C PRO A 141 31.75 5.53 16.08
N GLU A 142 32.70 4.98 15.33
CA GLU A 142 33.55 3.84 15.69
C GLU A 142 34.36 4.03 16.98
#